data_AF-A0A4P9ZSW7-F1
#
_entry.id   AF-A0A4P9ZSW7-F1
#
_cell.length_a   1.000
_cell.length_b   1.000
_cell.length_c   1.000
_cell.angle_alpha   90.00
_cell.angle_beta   90.00
_cell.angle_gamma   90.00
#
_symmetry.space_group_name_H-M   'P 1'
#
loop_
_entity.id
_entity.type
_entity.pdbx_description
1 polymer ?
#
loop_
_entity_poly.entity_id
_entity_poly.type
_entity_poly.pdbx_seq_one_letter_code
_entity_poly.pdbx_strand_id
1 'polypeptide(L)'
;VDPSIYAYDEVFDAMKEAKDRAKAQRMTSASKNKPRYIENLIKVAQQRKEDHAVVRERRILEQQGIDDEQFGDKEVFVTGGYKKHKGTLQDKNQEEQRQQERDIRDRQRLEGAGLYRQFIERSTDDHRAVVQAGVLGKRDTTSTTNQSSAKSDTGSDDVQGLIHDAIKRGEEVVLNDDQQVVDKRQLLKPGLNIIPKKKLVVAPQSAGAGRPRGPSRFSSNRDTGAHRTAGLSSFNERKGSQPPGGHGPSSSDTSHLSPALLASLQRRNDEASIAAARERYLVRRQLRLDQ
;
A
#
# COMPACT_ATOMS: atom_id res chain seq x y z
N VAL A 1 -24.40 36.20 -55.49
CA VAL A 1 -23.63 36.55 -54.27
C VAL A 1 -23.55 35.28 -53.45
N ASP A 2 -22.36 34.80 -53.13
CA ASP A 2 -22.17 33.53 -52.41
C ASP A 2 -22.60 33.69 -50.94
N PRO A 3 -23.56 32.90 -50.44
CA PRO A 3 -24.07 33.02 -49.06
C PRO A 3 -23.02 32.69 -47.99
N SER A 4 -21.92 32.01 -48.33
CA SER A 4 -20.84 31.68 -47.38
C SER A 4 -20.01 32.88 -46.92
N ILE A 5 -20.10 34.01 -47.63
CA ILE A 5 -19.34 35.24 -47.33
C ILE A 5 -19.74 35.85 -45.98
N TYR A 6 -20.93 35.55 -45.45
CA TYR A 6 -21.42 36.10 -44.18
C TYR A 6 -21.39 35.09 -43.01
N ALA A 7 -20.88 33.87 -43.22
CA ALA A 7 -20.86 32.80 -42.21
C ALA A 7 -19.75 32.93 -41.14
N TYR A 8 -19.24 34.14 -40.90
CA TYR A 8 -18.16 34.38 -39.95
C TYR A 8 -18.54 34.06 -38.50
N ASP A 9 -19.80 34.31 -38.15
CA ASP A 9 -20.30 34.04 -36.79
C ASP A 9 -20.38 32.54 -36.53
N GLU A 10 -20.87 31.76 -37.49
CA GLU A 10 -20.97 30.29 -37.40
C GLU A 10 -19.60 29.62 -37.23
N VAL A 11 -18.58 30.09 -37.95
CA VAL A 11 -17.20 29.59 -37.82
C VAL A 11 -16.61 30.00 -36.47
N PHE A 12 -16.89 31.21 -36.01
CA PHE A 12 -16.43 31.69 -34.70
C PHE A 12 -17.06 30.91 -33.55
N ASP A 13 -18.37 30.66 -33.61
CA ASP A 13 -19.11 29.86 -32.65
C ASP A 13 -18.61 28.41 -32.64
N ALA A 14 -18.38 27.80 -33.81
CA ALA A 14 -17.80 26.46 -33.90
C ALA A 14 -16.39 26.40 -33.28
N MET A 15 -15.54 27.41 -33.52
CA MET A 15 -14.22 27.50 -32.88
C MET A 15 -14.31 27.70 -31.37
N LYS A 16 -15.28 28.50 -30.91
CA LYS A 16 -15.52 28.77 -29.49
C LYS A 16 -15.98 27.51 -28.77
N GLU A 17 -16.95 26.80 -29.34
CA GLU A 17 -17.44 25.52 -28.83
C GLU A 17 -16.33 24.47 -28.77
N ALA A 18 -15.51 24.35 -29.82
CA ALA A 18 -14.38 23.43 -29.83
C ALA A 18 -13.36 23.73 -28.72
N LYS A 19 -13.08 25.02 -28.48
CA LYS A 19 -12.19 25.48 -27.40
C LYS A 19 -12.78 25.18 -26.03
N ASP A 20 -14.07 25.38 -25.84
CA ASP A 20 -14.76 25.13 -24.58
C ASP A 20 -14.87 23.62 -24.29
N ARG A 21 -15.13 22.79 -25.31
CA ARG A 21 -15.06 21.32 -25.21
C ARG A 21 -13.65 20.84 -24.83
N ALA A 22 -12.60 21.37 -25.48
CA ALA A 22 -11.22 21.03 -25.14
C ALA A 22 -10.84 21.46 -23.71
N LYS A 23 -11.32 22.62 -23.26
CA LYS A 23 -11.13 23.08 -21.87
C LYS A 23 -11.85 22.18 -20.87
N ALA A 24 -13.08 21.77 -21.16
CA ALA A 24 -13.84 20.83 -20.33
C ALA A 24 -13.14 19.46 -20.23
N GLN A 25 -12.62 18.94 -21.34
CA GLN A 25 -11.83 17.69 -21.36
C GLN A 25 -10.54 17.82 -20.53
N ARG A 26 -9.84 18.95 -20.59
CA ARG A 26 -8.66 19.20 -19.75
C ARG A 26 -9.01 19.27 -18.27
N MET A 27 -10.09 19.96 -17.89
CA MET A 27 -10.54 20.05 -16.50
C MET A 27 -10.93 18.68 -15.93
N THR A 28 -11.63 17.85 -16.70
CA THR A 28 -11.98 16.49 -16.28
C THR A 28 -10.74 15.58 -16.14
N SER A 29 -9.71 15.75 -16.99
CA SER A 29 -8.44 15.02 -16.83
C SER A 29 -7.60 15.50 -15.64
N ALA A 30 -7.60 16.80 -15.34
CA ALA A 30 -6.89 17.37 -14.20
C ALA A 30 -7.52 16.94 -12.85
N SER A 31 -8.85 16.82 -12.79
CA SER A 31 -9.56 16.29 -11.61
C SER A 31 -9.23 14.82 -11.32
N LYS A 32 -8.95 14.02 -12.37
CA LYS A 32 -8.50 12.63 -12.24
C LYS A 32 -7.05 12.52 -11.75
N ASN A 33 -6.23 13.56 -11.97
CA ASN A 33 -4.84 13.63 -11.50
C ASN A 33 -4.77 14.09 -10.04
N LYS A 34 -5.44 13.38 -9.14
CA LYS A 34 -5.24 13.60 -7.71
C LYS A 34 -3.80 13.23 -7.32
N PRO A 35 -3.13 14.04 -6.48
CA PRO A 35 -1.80 13.74 -5.98
C PRO A 35 -1.79 12.40 -5.23
N ARG A 36 -0.83 11.52 -5.58
CA ARG A 36 -0.77 10.11 -5.11
C ARG A 36 -0.70 9.93 -3.59
N TYR A 37 -0.34 10.96 -2.81
CA TYR A 37 -0.06 10.84 -1.37
C TYR A 37 -0.78 11.85 -0.47
N ILE A 38 -1.42 12.88 -1.02
CA ILE A 38 -2.01 13.96 -0.20
C ILE A 38 -3.16 13.44 0.66
N GLU A 39 -3.94 12.50 0.16
CA GLU A 39 -5.01 11.88 0.95
C GLU A 39 -4.46 11.15 2.17
N ASN A 40 -3.34 10.44 2.02
CA ASN A 40 -2.68 9.75 3.13
C ASN A 40 -2.08 10.75 4.13
N LEU A 41 -1.48 11.85 3.65
CA LEU A 41 -0.98 12.91 4.53
C LEU A 41 -2.11 13.57 5.34
N ILE A 42 -3.26 13.81 4.70
CA ILE A 42 -4.44 14.37 5.37
C ILE A 42 -4.95 13.38 6.43
N LYS A 43 -5.07 12.09 6.10
CA LYS A 43 -5.47 11.05 7.05
C LYS A 43 -4.53 10.96 8.26
N VAL A 44 -3.22 10.95 8.01
CA VAL A 44 -2.21 10.93 9.10
C VAL A 44 -2.29 12.20 9.95
N ALA A 45 -2.50 13.37 9.33
CA ALA A 45 -2.68 14.61 10.08
C ALA A 45 -3.96 14.62 10.93
N GLN A 46 -5.04 14.00 10.44
CA GLN A 46 -6.28 13.81 11.20
C GLN A 46 -6.06 12.87 12.39
N GLN A 47 -5.42 11.72 12.18
CA GLN A 47 -5.07 10.77 13.25
C GLN A 47 -4.24 11.43 14.35
N ARG A 48 -3.20 12.19 13.99
CA ARG A 48 -2.40 12.92 14.99
C ARG A 48 -3.22 13.93 15.79
N LYS A 49 -4.21 14.58 15.17
CA LYS A 49 -5.09 15.52 15.89
C LYS A 49 -5.95 14.80 16.91
N GLU A 50 -6.45 13.60 16.57
CA GLU A 50 -7.20 12.72 17.46
C GLU A 50 -6.30 12.24 18.61
N ASP A 51 -5.10 11.74 18.31
CA ASP A 51 -4.11 11.33 19.32
C ASP A 51 -3.76 12.48 20.28
N HIS A 52 -3.54 13.68 19.76
CA HIS A 52 -3.29 14.87 20.58
C HIS A 52 -4.51 15.28 21.43
N ALA A 53 -5.73 14.98 21.00
CA ALA A 53 -6.92 15.18 21.82
C ALA A 53 -6.95 14.19 22.99
N VAL A 54 -6.73 12.90 22.71
CA VAL A 54 -6.67 11.84 23.73
C VAL A 54 -5.60 12.14 24.79
N VAL A 55 -4.40 12.56 24.36
CA VAL A 55 -3.31 12.92 25.29
C VAL A 55 -3.69 14.12 26.16
N ARG A 56 -4.35 15.14 25.58
CA ARG A 56 -4.81 16.30 26.37
C ARG A 56 -5.87 15.91 27.37
N GLU A 57 -6.83 15.06 26.98
CA GLU A 57 -7.88 14.57 27.87
C GLU A 57 -7.30 13.75 29.02
N ARG A 58 -6.37 12.84 28.75
CA ARG A 58 -5.65 12.11 29.79
C ARG A 58 -4.93 13.04 30.74
N ARG A 59 -4.24 14.06 30.23
CA ARG A 59 -3.56 15.07 31.05
C ARG A 59 -4.54 15.84 31.95
N ILE A 60 -5.73 16.17 31.46
CA ILE A 60 -6.78 16.83 32.25
C ILE A 60 -7.26 15.91 33.38
N LEU A 61 -7.43 14.61 33.12
CA LEU A 61 -7.82 13.64 34.16
C LEU A 61 -6.73 13.49 35.23
N GLU A 62 -5.46 13.47 34.83
CA GLU A 62 -4.33 13.44 35.78
C GLU A 62 -4.29 14.70 36.64
N GLN A 63 -4.54 15.88 36.04
CA GLN A 63 -4.67 17.14 36.80
C GLN A 63 -5.86 17.12 37.77
N GLN A 64 -7.00 16.56 37.36
CA GLN A 64 -8.16 16.39 38.23
C GLN A 64 -7.85 15.46 39.40
N GLY A 65 -7.13 14.37 39.20
CA GLY A 65 -6.71 13.50 40.31
C GLY A 65 -5.86 14.23 41.34
N ILE A 66 -4.93 15.08 40.89
CA ILE A 66 -4.10 15.91 41.78
C ILE A 66 -4.96 16.95 42.51
N ASP A 67 -5.88 17.61 41.81
CA ASP A 67 -6.78 18.60 42.40
C ASP A 67 -7.75 17.94 43.41
N ASP A 68 -8.23 16.73 43.12
CA ASP A 68 -9.08 15.94 44.01
C ASP A 68 -8.31 15.50 45.28
N GLU A 69 -7.03 15.16 45.16
CA GLU A 69 -6.15 14.86 46.30
C GLU A 69 -5.92 16.10 47.19
N GLN A 70 -5.82 17.29 46.60
CA GLN A 70 -5.54 18.54 47.33
C GLN A 70 -6.81 19.25 47.86
N PHE A 71 -7.94 19.04 47.19
CA PHE A 71 -9.19 19.77 47.44
C PHE A 71 -10.41 18.88 47.58
N GLY A 72 -10.24 17.59 47.87
CA GLY A 72 -11.33 16.63 48.06
C GLY A 72 -12.32 17.00 49.17
N ASP A 73 -11.91 17.84 50.12
CA ASP A 73 -12.77 18.38 51.17
C ASP A 73 -13.70 19.52 50.69
N LYS A 74 -13.52 20.02 49.47
CA LYS A 74 -14.31 21.13 48.89
C LYS A 74 -15.34 20.62 47.90
N GLU A 75 -16.43 21.37 47.75
CA GLU A 75 -17.49 21.05 46.80
C GLU A 75 -17.02 21.25 45.34
N VAL A 76 -17.21 20.23 44.50
CA VAL A 76 -16.85 20.26 43.07
C VAL A 76 -18.08 20.60 42.22
N PHE A 77 -18.08 21.77 41.60
CA PHE A 77 -19.18 22.22 40.73
C PHE A 77 -18.89 21.86 39.27
N VAL A 78 -19.66 20.91 38.72
CA VAL A 78 -19.55 20.50 37.31
C VAL A 78 -20.64 21.16 36.46
N THR A 79 -20.24 21.93 35.45
CA THR A 79 -21.17 22.56 34.51
C THR A 79 -21.89 21.53 33.63
N GLY A 80 -23.14 21.81 33.23
CA GLY A 80 -23.92 20.90 32.39
C GLY A 80 -23.25 20.58 31.04
N GLY A 81 -22.46 21.51 30.50
CA GLY A 81 -21.67 21.30 29.28
C GLY A 81 -20.58 20.24 29.45
N TYR A 82 -19.86 20.25 30.59
CA TYR A 82 -18.83 19.26 30.88
C TYR A 82 -19.42 17.87 31.08
N LYS A 83 -20.57 17.74 31.76
CA LYS A 83 -21.27 16.45 31.90
C LYS A 83 -21.63 15.84 30.54
N LYS A 84 -22.17 16.67 29.63
CA LYS A 84 -22.46 16.25 28.24
C LYS A 84 -21.19 15.84 27.51
N HIS A 85 -20.13 16.63 27.61
CA HIS A 85 -18.85 16.32 26.98
C HIS A 85 -18.26 14.98 27.48
N LYS A 86 -18.27 14.75 28.79
CA LYS A 86 -17.84 13.49 29.41
C LYS A 86 -18.64 12.30 28.89
N GLY A 87 -19.97 12.43 28.79
CA GLY A 87 -20.83 11.40 28.19
C GLY A 87 -20.43 11.10 26.74
N THR A 88 -20.30 12.13 25.90
CA THR A 88 -19.91 11.94 24.50
C THR A 88 -18.53 11.30 24.33
N LEU A 89 -17.58 11.55 25.24
CA LEU A 89 -16.27 10.92 25.23
C LEU A 89 -16.35 9.45 25.67
N GLN A 90 -17.18 9.13 26.67
CA GLN A 90 -17.40 7.75 27.09
C GLN A 90 -18.05 6.92 25.97
N ASP A 91 -19.07 7.48 25.31
CA ASP A 91 -19.74 6.81 24.18
C ASP A 91 -18.78 6.55 23.02
N LYS A 92 -17.94 7.55 22.67
CA LYS A 92 -16.91 7.40 21.62
C LYS A 92 -15.87 6.34 21.98
N ASN A 93 -15.36 6.35 23.21
CA ASN A 93 -14.40 5.34 23.67
C ASN A 93 -14.99 3.92 23.63
N GLN A 94 -16.26 3.75 24.04
CA GLN A 94 -16.95 2.45 23.96
C GLN A 94 -17.19 2.01 22.51
N GLU A 95 -17.51 2.93 21.62
CA GLU A 95 -17.65 2.63 20.19
C GLU A 95 -16.31 2.22 19.58
N GLU A 96 -15.24 2.95 19.85
CA GLU A 96 -13.89 2.60 19.40
C GLU A 96 -13.43 1.24 19.94
N GLN A 97 -13.67 0.95 21.22
CA GLN A 97 -13.37 -0.36 21.81
C GLN A 97 -14.14 -1.49 21.12
N ARG A 98 -15.45 -1.30 20.87
CA ARG A 98 -16.26 -2.29 20.13
C ARG A 98 -15.77 -2.50 18.70
N GLN A 99 -15.31 -1.44 18.02
CA GLN A 99 -14.74 -1.58 16.68
C GLN A 99 -13.39 -2.30 16.72
N GLN A 100 -12.52 -1.96 17.68
CA GLN A 100 -11.24 -2.65 17.86
C GLN A 100 -11.43 -4.13 18.17
N GLU A 101 -12.38 -4.50 19.03
CA GLU A 101 -12.70 -5.90 19.30
C GLU A 101 -13.20 -6.64 18.06
N ARG A 102 -14.04 -6.00 17.23
CA ARG A 102 -14.49 -6.55 15.94
C ARG A 102 -13.31 -6.74 14.99
N ASP A 103 -12.46 -5.73 14.83
CA ASP A 103 -11.28 -5.80 13.96
C ASP A 103 -10.29 -6.86 14.42
N ILE A 104 -10.06 -7.01 15.73
CA ILE A 104 -9.23 -8.06 16.32
C ILE A 104 -9.86 -9.42 16.03
N ARG A 105 -11.16 -9.57 16.25
CA ARG A 105 -11.89 -10.81 15.97
C ARG A 105 -11.83 -11.17 14.49
N ASP A 106 -11.97 -10.20 13.61
CA ASP A 106 -11.89 -10.42 12.17
C ASP A 106 -10.45 -10.77 11.75
N ARG A 107 -9.43 -10.10 12.29
CA ARG A 107 -8.02 -10.46 12.06
C ARG A 107 -7.70 -11.88 12.56
N GLN A 108 -8.17 -12.24 13.75
CA GLN A 108 -8.04 -13.60 14.30
C GLN A 108 -8.80 -14.62 13.44
N ARG A 109 -10.00 -14.27 12.95
CA ARG A 109 -10.75 -15.09 12.00
C ARG A 109 -10.01 -15.24 10.68
N LEU A 110 -9.20 -14.26 10.28
CA LEU A 110 -8.36 -14.31 9.07
C LEU A 110 -6.98 -14.94 9.33
N GLU A 111 -6.66 -15.48 10.51
CA GLU A 111 -5.34 -16.08 10.76
C GLU A 111 -5.36 -17.60 10.47
N GLY A 112 -4.43 -18.07 9.62
CA GLY A 112 -4.22 -19.50 9.32
C GLY A 112 -5.37 -20.19 8.55
N ALA A 113 -6.28 -20.85 9.27
CA ALA A 113 -7.34 -21.68 8.69
C ALA A 113 -8.51 -20.86 8.10
N GLY A 114 -8.68 -19.61 8.54
CA GLY A 114 -9.78 -18.78 8.08
C GLY A 114 -9.57 -18.11 6.72
N LEU A 115 -8.32 -17.92 6.28
CA LEU A 115 -8.03 -17.49 4.90
C LEU A 115 -8.42 -18.55 3.89
N TYR A 116 -8.09 -19.82 4.17
CA TYR A 116 -8.48 -20.93 3.32
C TYR A 116 -10.00 -21.10 3.33
N ARG A 117 -10.64 -21.00 4.50
CA ARG A 117 -12.10 -21.01 4.60
C ARG A 117 -12.75 -19.88 3.78
N GLN A 118 -12.26 -18.65 3.86
CA GLN A 118 -12.78 -17.53 3.07
C GLN A 118 -12.53 -17.69 1.58
N PHE A 119 -11.38 -18.24 1.20
CA PHE A 119 -11.06 -18.55 -0.20
C PHE A 119 -12.02 -19.61 -0.77
N ILE A 120 -12.28 -20.68 0.00
CA ILE A 120 -13.26 -21.71 -0.37
C ILE A 120 -14.68 -21.11 -0.39
N GLU A 121 -15.11 -20.39 0.67
CA GLU A 121 -16.43 -19.74 0.74
C GLU A 121 -16.66 -18.81 -0.47
N ARG A 122 -15.68 -17.97 -0.80
CA ARG A 122 -15.73 -17.09 -1.99
C ARG A 122 -15.83 -17.88 -3.29
N SER A 123 -15.02 -18.93 -3.47
CA SER A 123 -15.08 -19.77 -4.68
C SER A 123 -16.41 -20.52 -4.80
N THR A 124 -16.99 -20.94 -3.68
CA THR A 124 -18.29 -21.61 -3.65
C THR A 124 -19.45 -20.65 -3.90
N ASP A 125 -19.36 -19.40 -3.42
CA ASP A 125 -20.35 -18.35 -3.66
C ASP A 125 -20.35 -17.90 -5.12
N ASP A 126 -19.16 -17.71 -5.72
CA ASP A 126 -19.01 -17.40 -7.14
C ASP A 126 -19.60 -18.53 -8.01
N HIS A 127 -19.27 -19.79 -7.70
CA HIS A 127 -19.83 -20.95 -8.40
C HIS A 127 -21.35 -21.05 -8.21
N ARG A 128 -21.86 -20.82 -7.00
CA ARG A 128 -23.29 -20.82 -6.70
C ARG A 128 -24.03 -19.74 -7.47
N ALA A 129 -23.47 -18.53 -7.55
CA ALA A 129 -24.05 -17.42 -8.30
C ALA A 129 -24.11 -17.73 -9.80
N VAL A 130 -23.07 -18.34 -10.37
CA VAL A 130 -23.04 -18.79 -11.77
C VAL A 130 -24.10 -19.86 -12.04
N VAL A 131 -24.19 -20.88 -11.18
CA VAL A 131 -25.22 -21.93 -11.31
C VAL A 131 -26.62 -21.36 -11.19
N GLN A 132 -26.86 -20.46 -10.22
CA GLN A 132 -28.16 -19.81 -10.04
C GLN A 132 -28.52 -18.93 -11.25
N ALA A 133 -27.58 -18.16 -11.80
CA ALA A 133 -27.78 -17.36 -13.01
C ALA A 133 -28.06 -18.25 -14.22
N GLY A 134 -27.37 -19.39 -14.35
CA GLY A 134 -27.62 -20.37 -15.42
C GLY A 134 -28.98 -21.08 -15.30
N VAL A 135 -29.44 -21.34 -14.08
CA VAL A 135 -30.77 -21.94 -13.82
C VAL A 135 -31.90 -20.92 -14.06
N LEU A 136 -31.68 -19.64 -13.74
CA LEU A 136 -32.65 -18.57 -14.02
C LEU A 136 -32.68 -18.21 -15.51
N GLY A 137 -31.54 -18.18 -16.20
CA GLY A 137 -31.44 -17.93 -17.63
C GLY A 137 -32.03 -19.03 -18.52
N LYS A 138 -32.19 -20.25 -18.00
CA LYS A 138 -32.85 -21.38 -18.70
C LYS A 138 -34.37 -21.38 -18.64
N ARG A 139 -35.01 -20.48 -17.87
CA ARG A 139 -36.48 -20.43 -17.75
C ARG A 139 -37.17 -19.52 -18.77
N ASP A 140 -36.42 -18.68 -19.50
CA ASP A 140 -37.01 -17.68 -20.41
C ASP A 140 -36.78 -17.93 -21.91
N THR A 141 -36.33 -19.12 -22.35
CA THR A 141 -36.03 -19.35 -23.77
C THR A 141 -36.59 -20.66 -24.32
N THR A 142 -37.92 -20.72 -24.51
CA THR A 142 -38.53 -21.52 -25.58
C THR A 142 -38.81 -20.62 -26.78
N SER A 143 -37.78 -20.38 -27.60
CA SER A 143 -37.93 -20.13 -29.04
C SER A 143 -36.57 -19.90 -29.71
N THR A 144 -36.33 -20.72 -30.73
CA THR A 144 -35.48 -20.43 -31.90
C THR A 144 -33.96 -20.47 -31.72
N THR A 145 -33.41 -21.60 -32.14
CA THR A 145 -32.17 -21.80 -32.90
C THR A 145 -31.40 -20.52 -33.26
N ASN A 146 -30.23 -20.35 -32.65
CA ASN A 146 -28.96 -20.15 -33.37
C ASN A 146 -27.79 -20.26 -32.39
N GLN A 147 -26.97 -21.27 -32.61
CA GLN A 147 -25.72 -21.47 -31.91
C GLN A 147 -24.69 -20.44 -32.41
N SER A 148 -24.24 -19.57 -31.53
CA SER A 148 -22.83 -19.18 -31.46
C SER A 148 -22.54 -18.81 -30.00
N SER A 149 -22.00 -19.80 -29.32
CA SER A 149 -21.71 -19.82 -27.90
C SER A 149 -20.63 -18.80 -27.54
N ALA A 150 -20.99 -17.93 -26.60
CA ALA A 150 -20.06 -17.15 -25.82
C ALA A 150 -19.10 -18.07 -25.06
N LYS A 151 -17.84 -17.65 -25.04
CA LYS A 151 -16.68 -18.26 -24.38
C LYS A 151 -16.98 -18.78 -22.97
N SER A 152 -16.80 -20.09 -22.80
CA SER A 152 -16.54 -20.72 -21.51
C SER A 152 -15.48 -21.81 -21.73
N ASP A 153 -14.33 -21.63 -21.07
CA ASP A 153 -13.41 -22.68 -20.62
C ASP A 153 -12.95 -23.72 -21.66
N THR A 154 -12.25 -23.28 -22.70
CA THR A 154 -11.47 -24.15 -23.58
C THR A 154 -10.05 -24.34 -23.03
N GLY A 155 -9.88 -25.34 -22.17
CA GLY A 155 -8.56 -25.78 -21.72
C GLY A 155 -8.02 -26.99 -22.50
N SER A 156 -8.90 -27.88 -22.97
CA SER A 156 -8.54 -29.13 -23.67
C SER A 156 -8.65 -29.03 -25.19
N ASP A 157 -9.73 -28.42 -25.68
CA ASP A 157 -10.08 -28.46 -27.10
C ASP A 157 -9.20 -27.50 -27.91
N ASP A 158 -8.79 -26.38 -27.31
CA ASP A 158 -7.85 -25.43 -27.90
C ASP A 158 -6.46 -26.05 -28.11
N VAL A 159 -6.04 -26.97 -27.23
CA VAL A 159 -4.73 -27.65 -27.34
C VAL A 159 -4.72 -28.61 -28.51
N GLN A 160 -5.80 -29.35 -28.74
CA GLN A 160 -5.94 -30.24 -29.90
C GLN A 160 -5.93 -29.47 -31.22
N GLY A 161 -6.58 -28.29 -31.26
CA GLY A 161 -6.53 -27.39 -32.41
C GLY A 161 -5.11 -26.90 -32.73
N LEU A 162 -4.34 -26.57 -31.71
CA LEU A 162 -2.94 -26.14 -31.85
C LEU A 162 -2.02 -27.26 -32.36
N ILE A 163 -2.24 -28.51 -31.94
CA ILE A 163 -1.48 -29.68 -32.42
C ILE A 163 -1.69 -29.87 -33.92
N HIS A 164 -2.95 -29.85 -34.37
CA HIS A 164 -3.29 -30.03 -35.78
C HIS A 164 -2.73 -28.89 -36.65
N ASP A 165 -2.76 -27.65 -36.14
CA ASP A 165 -2.16 -26.50 -36.80
C ASP A 165 -0.63 -26.59 -36.90
N ALA A 166 0.05 -27.13 -35.89
CA ALA A 166 1.51 -27.36 -35.92
C ALA A 166 1.88 -28.43 -36.94
N ILE A 167 1.15 -29.55 -36.98
CA ILE A 167 1.34 -30.64 -37.97
C ILE A 167 1.12 -30.11 -39.39
N LYS A 168 0.09 -29.29 -39.62
CA LYS A 168 -0.16 -28.64 -40.92
C LYS A 168 0.96 -27.70 -41.36
N ARG A 169 1.64 -27.05 -40.41
CA ARG A 169 2.82 -26.22 -40.67
C ARG A 169 4.10 -27.05 -40.89
N GLY A 170 4.03 -28.37 -40.68
CA GLY A 170 5.18 -29.26 -40.75
C GLY A 170 6.10 -29.19 -39.53
N GLU A 171 5.60 -28.68 -38.40
CA GLU A 171 6.34 -28.67 -37.13
C GLU A 171 6.20 -30.04 -36.46
N GLU A 172 7.32 -30.63 -36.05
CA GLU A 172 7.35 -31.94 -35.39
C GLU A 172 6.90 -31.77 -33.92
N VAL A 173 5.74 -32.34 -33.60
CA VAL A 173 5.18 -32.36 -32.25
C VAL A 173 5.24 -33.79 -31.73
N VAL A 174 5.97 -34.00 -30.63
CA VAL A 174 6.10 -35.31 -29.99
C VAL A 174 4.87 -35.56 -29.11
N LEU A 175 4.11 -36.59 -29.45
CA LEU A 175 2.90 -37.03 -28.76
C LEU A 175 3.16 -38.32 -27.97
N ASN A 176 2.59 -38.43 -26.77
CA ASN A 176 2.51 -39.68 -26.02
C ASN A 176 1.39 -40.59 -26.57
N ASP A 177 1.33 -41.84 -26.11
CA ASP A 177 0.31 -42.84 -26.48
C ASP A 177 -1.13 -42.36 -26.23
N ASP A 178 -1.33 -41.46 -25.26
CA ASP A 178 -2.60 -40.81 -24.95
C ASP A 178 -2.89 -39.56 -25.83
N GLN A 179 -2.15 -39.36 -26.92
CA GLN A 179 -2.24 -38.21 -27.83
C GLN A 179 -2.03 -36.84 -27.16
N GLN A 180 -1.34 -36.83 -26.02
CA GLN A 180 -0.95 -35.60 -25.31
C GLN A 180 0.45 -35.16 -25.73
N VAL A 181 0.64 -33.85 -25.93
CA VAL A 181 1.95 -33.28 -26.27
C VAL A 181 2.89 -33.34 -25.08
N VAL A 182 4.05 -33.96 -25.28
CA VAL A 182 5.09 -34.08 -24.25
C VAL A 182 5.66 -32.70 -23.90
N ASP A 183 5.96 -31.88 -24.92
CA ASP A 183 6.52 -30.54 -24.77
C ASP A 183 5.63 -29.45 -25.38
N LYS A 184 4.93 -28.71 -24.52
CA LYS A 184 4.00 -27.63 -24.94
C LYS A 184 4.68 -26.48 -25.71
N ARG A 185 6.01 -26.38 -25.67
CA ARG A 185 6.77 -25.37 -26.42
C ARG A 185 6.78 -25.64 -27.92
N GLN A 186 6.63 -26.90 -28.31
CA GLN A 186 6.55 -27.31 -29.73
C GLN A 186 5.28 -26.80 -30.41
N LEU A 187 4.26 -26.40 -29.62
CA LEU A 187 3.03 -25.77 -30.12
C LEU A 187 3.14 -24.24 -30.27
N LEU A 188 4.25 -23.63 -29.84
CA LEU A 188 4.43 -22.18 -29.88
C LEU A 188 5.11 -21.77 -31.19
N LYS A 189 4.53 -20.77 -31.86
CA LYS A 189 5.10 -20.20 -33.09
C LYS A 189 6.51 -19.66 -32.86
N PRO A 190 7.53 -20.06 -33.65
CA PRO A 190 8.87 -19.51 -33.52
C PRO A 190 8.88 -18.06 -34.03
N GLY A 191 8.84 -17.07 -33.13
CA GLY A 191 8.98 -15.66 -33.53
C GLY A 191 8.36 -14.62 -32.62
N LEU A 192 8.81 -14.50 -31.36
CA LEU A 192 8.42 -13.36 -30.51
C LEU A 192 9.59 -12.85 -29.66
N ASN A 193 10.22 -11.76 -30.16
CA ASN A 193 10.94 -10.69 -29.43
C ASN A 193 11.83 -9.80 -30.36
N ILE A 194 11.54 -9.70 -31.66
CA ILE A 194 12.22 -8.74 -32.54
C ILE A 194 11.31 -7.52 -32.72
N ILE A 195 11.53 -6.48 -31.92
CA ILE A 195 10.84 -5.19 -32.06
C ILE A 195 11.44 -4.48 -33.30
N PRO A 196 10.67 -4.22 -34.38
CA PRO A 196 11.21 -3.49 -35.52
C PRO A 196 11.51 -2.05 -35.10
N LYS A 197 12.80 -1.66 -35.12
CA LYS A 197 13.24 -0.30 -34.83
C LYS A 197 12.77 0.63 -35.96
N LYS A 198 11.77 1.46 -35.66
CA LYS A 198 11.30 2.57 -36.50
C LYS A 198 12.44 3.57 -36.76
N LYS A 199 12.77 3.81 -38.04
CA LYS A 199 13.77 4.81 -38.48
C LYS A 199 13.23 6.23 -38.23
N LEU A 200 13.95 7.01 -37.43
CA LEU A 200 13.69 8.44 -37.27
C LEU A 200 14.22 9.19 -38.50
N VAL A 201 13.35 9.93 -39.17
CA VAL A 201 13.73 10.88 -40.22
C VAL A 201 14.22 12.15 -39.54
N VAL A 202 15.50 12.50 -39.75
CA VAL A 202 16.10 13.77 -39.33
C VAL A 202 15.85 14.80 -40.42
N ALA A 203 15.14 15.88 -40.09
CA ALA A 203 15.04 17.07 -40.93
C ALA A 203 16.27 17.98 -40.70
N PRO A 204 16.86 18.59 -41.74
CA PRO A 204 17.99 19.49 -41.58
C PRO A 204 17.53 20.89 -41.12
N GLN A 205 18.21 21.43 -40.09
CA GLN A 205 18.12 22.83 -39.70
C GLN A 205 19.46 23.53 -39.96
N SER A 206 19.42 24.60 -40.75
CA SER A 206 20.36 25.72 -40.76
C SER A 206 19.68 26.88 -41.51
N ALA A 207 19.88 28.16 -41.23
CA ALA A 207 20.50 28.90 -40.13
C ALA A 207 20.01 30.37 -40.27
N GLY A 208 20.01 31.15 -39.18
CA GLY A 208 20.12 32.60 -39.30
C GLY A 208 19.31 33.44 -38.31
N ALA A 209 20.06 34.15 -37.46
CA ALA A 209 19.88 35.55 -37.04
C ALA A 209 19.90 35.73 -35.51
N GLY A 210 21.05 36.18 -35.00
CA GLY A 210 21.23 36.55 -33.61
C GLY A 210 20.72 37.95 -33.28
N ARG A 211 20.49 38.21 -31.99
CA ARG A 211 20.76 39.50 -31.35
C ARG A 211 20.87 39.35 -29.82
N PRO A 212 21.64 40.23 -29.13
CA PRO A 212 22.21 39.95 -27.82
C PRO A 212 21.55 40.73 -26.66
N ARG A 213 21.82 40.31 -25.41
CA ARG A 213 21.79 41.08 -24.13
C ARG A 213 21.86 40.04 -23.01
N GLY A 214 22.68 40.07 -21.95
CA GLY A 214 23.49 41.08 -21.26
C GLY A 214 23.48 40.63 -19.77
N PRO A 215 24.56 40.73 -18.97
CA PRO A 215 24.58 40.16 -17.62
C PRO A 215 24.21 41.20 -16.55
N SER A 216 23.34 40.82 -15.60
CA SER A 216 23.10 41.54 -14.34
C SER A 216 22.75 40.48 -13.29
N ARG A 217 23.58 40.14 -12.30
CA ARG A 217 24.04 40.91 -11.12
C ARG A 217 22.91 41.63 -10.39
N PHE A 218 22.48 41.05 -9.25
CA PHE A 218 22.31 41.68 -7.93
C PHE A 218 22.04 40.53 -6.94
N SER A 219 22.90 40.25 -5.94
CA SER A 219 23.02 40.95 -4.63
C SER A 219 21.72 40.88 -3.82
N SER A 220 21.65 40.75 -2.51
CA SER A 220 22.55 40.46 -1.38
C SER A 220 21.64 40.44 -0.14
N ASN A 221 22.23 40.03 0.98
CA ASN A 221 21.76 40.04 2.37
C ASN A 221 21.14 38.70 2.79
N ARG A 222 21.77 37.87 3.63
CA ARG A 222 22.68 38.08 4.78
C ARG A 222 22.07 38.95 5.88
N ASP A 223 21.47 38.25 6.83
CA ASP A 223 21.64 38.37 8.30
C ASP A 223 20.60 37.42 8.92
N THR A 224 20.76 36.71 10.03
CA THR A 224 21.80 36.55 11.07
C THR A 224 21.25 35.41 11.93
N GLY A 225 22.08 34.46 12.39
CA GLY A 225 21.57 33.44 13.32
C GLY A 225 22.44 32.21 13.49
N ALA A 226 23.74 32.40 13.72
CA ALA A 226 24.59 31.33 14.22
C ALA A 226 24.24 31.04 15.69
N HIS A 227 23.50 29.96 15.95
CA HIS A 227 23.50 29.33 17.27
C HIS A 227 23.19 27.82 17.19
N ARG A 228 24.24 27.04 17.47
CA ARG A 228 24.22 25.77 18.21
C ARG A 228 23.83 24.50 17.44
N THR A 229 24.74 24.10 16.54
CA THR A 229 25.08 22.68 16.36
C THR A 229 25.93 22.21 17.56
N ALA A 230 25.30 21.97 18.72
CA ALA A 230 25.96 21.35 19.87
C ALA A 230 24.88 20.80 20.81
N GLY A 231 24.66 19.49 20.78
CA GLY A 231 23.71 18.82 21.66
C GLY A 231 23.46 17.34 21.37
N LEU A 232 24.34 16.68 20.61
CA LEU A 232 24.23 15.24 20.31
C LEU A 232 25.44 14.48 20.88
N SER A 233 25.74 14.66 22.16
CA SER A 233 26.77 13.91 22.87
C SER A 233 26.77 14.22 24.36
N SER A 234 25.72 13.80 25.08
CA SER A 234 25.74 13.76 26.55
C SER A 234 24.65 12.83 27.08
N PHE A 235 24.78 11.53 26.83
CA PHE A 235 24.09 10.52 27.65
C PHE A 235 24.90 9.23 27.85
N ASN A 236 26.15 9.19 27.39
CA ASN A 236 26.98 8.00 27.49
C ASN A 236 28.26 8.35 28.25
N GLU A 237 28.13 8.65 29.55
CA GLU A 237 29.21 8.44 30.53
C GLU A 237 28.77 8.86 31.93
N ARG A 238 28.20 7.92 32.67
CA ARG A 238 28.49 7.73 34.10
C ARG A 238 28.21 6.28 34.45
N LYS A 239 29.22 5.42 34.24
CA LYS A 239 29.53 4.24 35.06
C LYS A 239 30.94 3.76 34.70
N GLY A 240 31.93 4.47 35.25
CA GLY A 240 33.28 3.96 35.41
C GLY A 240 33.53 3.67 36.88
N SER A 241 34.26 2.58 37.13
CA SER A 241 34.85 2.13 38.39
C SER A 241 34.00 1.25 39.30
N GLN A 242 34.13 -0.06 39.07
CA GLN A 242 34.27 -1.03 40.17
C GLN A 242 35.65 -0.83 40.85
N PRO A 243 35.81 -1.29 42.10
CA PRO A 243 36.69 -2.45 42.32
C PRO A 243 36.06 -3.52 43.24
N PRO A 244 36.71 -4.70 43.33
CA PRO A 244 36.06 -5.98 43.60
C PRO A 244 36.25 -6.48 45.04
N GLY A 245 35.33 -7.33 45.51
CA GLY A 245 35.52 -8.07 46.76
C GLY A 245 34.26 -8.79 47.26
N GLY A 246 34.13 -10.08 46.91
CA GLY A 246 33.74 -11.14 47.86
C GLY A 246 32.25 -11.39 48.20
N HIS A 247 31.75 -12.51 47.66
CA HIS A 247 30.90 -13.55 48.29
C HIS A 247 29.48 -13.24 48.83
N GLY A 248 28.46 -13.68 48.05
CA GLY A 248 27.19 -14.29 48.52
C GLY A 248 26.16 -13.39 49.22
N PRO A 249 24.86 -13.76 49.27
CA PRO A 249 24.36 -15.13 49.34
C PRO A 249 23.40 -15.54 48.21
N SER A 250 23.29 -16.85 48.03
CA SER A 250 22.26 -17.56 47.28
C SER A 250 20.85 -17.22 47.77
N SER A 251 19.92 -16.94 46.85
CA SER A 251 18.51 -17.30 47.02
C SER A 251 17.80 -17.41 45.66
N SER A 252 17.03 -18.48 45.56
CA SER A 252 16.23 -19.00 44.46
C SER A 252 14.79 -18.53 44.54
N ASP A 253 14.22 -18.01 43.44
CA ASP A 253 12.84 -18.21 42.94
C ASP A 253 12.46 -17.06 42.00
N THR A 254 12.44 -17.33 40.69
CA THR A 254 12.05 -16.37 39.64
C THR A 254 10.63 -16.62 39.08
N SER A 255 9.90 -17.55 39.71
CA SER A 255 8.59 -18.06 39.27
C SER A 255 7.46 -17.04 39.26
N HIS A 256 7.60 -15.92 39.99
CA HIS A 256 6.60 -14.86 40.09
C HIS A 256 6.84 -13.69 39.12
N LEU A 257 7.93 -13.72 38.35
CA LEU A 257 8.26 -12.64 37.43
C LEU A 257 7.54 -12.82 36.10
N SER A 258 6.93 -11.76 35.59
CA SER A 258 6.23 -11.78 34.30
C SER A 258 7.20 -12.12 33.15
N PRO A 259 6.74 -12.81 32.09
CA PRO A 259 7.60 -13.26 31.00
C PRO A 259 8.29 -12.10 30.27
N ALA A 260 7.69 -10.91 30.25
CA ALA A 260 8.31 -9.70 29.70
C ALA A 260 9.51 -9.21 30.53
N LEU A 261 9.43 -9.32 31.86
CA LEU A 261 10.55 -9.02 32.76
C LEU A 261 11.65 -10.06 32.64
N LEU A 262 11.30 -11.34 32.53
CA LEU A 262 12.26 -12.41 32.27
C LEU A 262 12.98 -12.22 30.92
N ALA A 263 12.26 -11.86 29.86
CA ALA A 263 12.84 -11.56 28.56
C ALA A 263 13.73 -10.29 28.57
N SER A 264 13.42 -9.32 29.43
CA SER A 264 14.26 -8.14 29.63
C SER A 264 15.53 -8.43 30.45
N LEU A 265 15.48 -9.43 31.33
CA LEU A 265 16.59 -9.91 32.17
C LEU A 265 17.50 -10.90 31.45
N GLN A 266 17.02 -11.54 30.37
CA GLN A 266 17.83 -12.36 29.49
C GLN A 266 18.91 -11.52 28.80
N ARG A 267 20.15 -11.96 28.89
CA ARG A 267 21.28 -11.26 28.29
C ARG A 267 21.19 -11.35 26.77
N ARG A 268 21.33 -10.22 26.09
CA ARG A 268 21.20 -10.16 24.62
C ARG A 268 22.42 -10.70 23.85
N ASN A 269 23.47 -11.12 24.56
CA ASN A 269 24.74 -11.60 24.02
C ASN A 269 25.11 -12.98 24.59
N ASP A 270 24.16 -13.90 24.60
CA ASP A 270 24.43 -15.28 25.04
C ASP A 270 25.32 -16.01 24.03
N GLU A 271 26.05 -17.02 24.48
CA GLU A 271 27.01 -17.79 23.65
C GLU A 271 26.34 -18.36 22.38
N ALA A 272 25.06 -18.74 22.47
CA ALA A 272 24.25 -19.20 21.34
C ALA A 272 24.04 -18.11 20.28
N SER A 273 23.83 -16.86 20.68
CA SER A 273 23.66 -15.73 19.75
C SER A 273 24.96 -15.40 19.01
N ILE A 274 26.10 -15.54 19.71
CA ILE A 274 27.44 -15.32 19.16
C ILE A 274 27.81 -16.44 18.18
N ALA A 275 27.48 -17.69 18.50
CA ALA A 275 27.68 -18.83 17.60
C ALA A 275 26.87 -18.68 16.30
N ALA A 276 25.57 -18.36 16.40
CA ALA A 276 24.71 -18.16 15.22
C ALA A 276 25.18 -16.99 14.32
N ALA A 277 25.72 -15.91 14.92
CA ALA A 277 26.28 -14.80 14.16
C ALA A 277 27.57 -15.20 13.41
N ARG A 278 28.44 -16.02 14.03
CA ARG A 278 29.65 -16.55 13.40
C ARG A 278 29.32 -17.47 12.23
N GLU A 279 28.33 -18.35 12.37
CA GLU A 279 27.89 -19.25 11.30
C GLU A 279 27.36 -18.48 10.08
N ARG A 280 26.51 -17.47 10.29
CA ARG A 280 26.01 -16.61 9.20
C ARG A 280 27.13 -15.84 8.49
N TYR A 281 28.19 -15.49 9.21
CA TYR A 281 29.36 -14.84 8.61
C TYR A 281 30.17 -15.80 7.76
N LEU A 282 30.41 -17.03 8.23
CA LEU A 282 31.12 -18.06 7.49
C LEU A 282 30.37 -18.47 6.20
N VAL A 283 29.05 -18.64 6.28
CA VAL A 283 28.21 -18.96 5.10
C VAL A 283 28.28 -17.84 4.05
N ARG A 284 28.17 -16.57 4.47
CA ARG A 284 28.32 -15.44 3.53
C ARG A 284 29.72 -15.33 2.93
N ARG A 285 30.75 -15.72 3.69
CA ARG A 285 32.14 -15.72 3.20
C ARG A 285 32.37 -16.84 2.19
N GLN A 286 31.80 -18.02 2.43
CA GLN A 286 31.85 -19.15 1.48
C GLN A 286 31.11 -18.80 0.18
N LEU A 287 29.88 -18.28 0.27
CA LEU A 287 29.12 -17.84 -0.90
C LEU A 287 29.80 -16.72 -1.71
N ARG A 288 30.68 -15.93 -1.08
CA ARG A 288 31.47 -14.88 -1.76
C ARG A 288 32.73 -15.45 -2.41
N LEU A 289 33.20 -16.61 -1.99
CA LEU A 289 34.35 -17.31 -2.60
C LEU A 289 33.91 -18.21 -3.76
N ASP A 290 32.66 -18.68 -3.73
CA ASP A 290 32.07 -19.53 -4.78
C ASP A 290 31.48 -18.74 -5.98
N GLN A 291 31.48 -17.40 -5.91
CA GLN A 291 31.10 -16.47 -7.00
C GLN A 291 32.34 -15.90 -7.70
#